data_AF-A0A5K1AN24-F1
#
_entry.id   AF-A0A5K1AN24-F1
#
_cell.length_a   1.000
_cell.length_b   1.000
_cell.length_c   1.000
_cell.angle_alpha   90.00
_cell.angle_beta   90.00
_cell.angle_gamma   90.00
#
_symmetry.space_group_name_H-M   'P 1'
#
loop_
_entity.id
_entity.type
_entity.pdbx_description
1 polymer ?
#
loop_
_entity_poly.entity_id
_entity_poly.type
_entity_poly.pdbx_seq_one_letter_code
_entity_poly.pdbx_strand_id
1 'polypeptide(L)' 'AIIGRDCVNSEGLVAVVERLAGQYGKIKFKRKSDGPEHGGTAGHGIVGVNIGKNTTSEDAAADYLQGFHTLCHIADYL' A
#
# COMPACT_ATOMS: atom_id res chain seq x y z
N ALA A 1 -4.96 0.20 -27.83
CA ALA A 1 -3.96 -0.17 -26.82
C ALA A 1 -3.40 1.11 -26.20
N ILE A 2 -3.03 1.08 -24.92
CA ILE A 2 -2.36 2.21 -24.24
C ILE A 2 -0.90 1.81 -24.05
N ILE A 3 0.03 2.68 -24.43
CA ILE A 3 1.47 2.47 -24.23
C ILE A 3 1.93 3.44 -23.15
N GLY A 4 2.38 2.90 -22.01
CA GLY A 4 3.05 3.67 -20.95
C GLY A 4 4.57 3.60 -21.09
N ARG A 5 5.28 4.70 -20.76
CA ARG A 5 6.75 4.77 -20.76
C ARG A 5 7.37 5.00 -19.38
N ASP A 6 6.53 5.23 -18.37
CA ASP A 6 7.00 5.46 -17.01
C ASP A 6 7.22 4.11 -16.32
N CYS A 7 8.48 3.78 -16.07
CA CYS A 7 8.83 2.52 -15.41
C CYS A 7 8.43 2.52 -13.93
N VAL A 8 8.82 3.57 -13.18
CA VAL A 8 8.49 3.76 -11.76
C VAL A 8 8.44 5.26 -11.47
N ASN A 9 7.27 5.89 -11.67
CA ASN A 9 7.04 7.31 -11.35
C ASN A 9 6.26 7.43 -10.03
N SER A 10 6.89 7.02 -8.93
CA SER A 10 6.29 7.03 -7.59
C SER A 10 6.70 8.28 -6.80
N GLU A 11 5.80 8.77 -5.94
CA GLU A 11 6.06 9.89 -5.01
C GLU A 11 7.04 9.52 -3.87
N GLY A 12 7.46 8.25 -3.82
CA GLY A 12 8.39 7.74 -2.84
C GLY A 12 7.71 7.13 -1.60
N LEU A 13 8.50 6.37 -0.85
CA LEU A 13 8.01 5.50 0.22
C LEU A 13 7.26 6.27 1.31
N VAL A 14 7.81 7.39 1.78
CA VAL A 14 7.24 8.19 2.88
C VAL A 14 5.86 8.75 2.51
N ALA A 15 5.75 9.39 1.35
CA ALA A 15 4.48 9.96 0.89
C ALA A 15 3.39 8.90 0.71
N VAL A 16 3.76 7.72 0.19
CA VAL A 16 2.84 6.60 0.02
C VAL A 16 2.38 6.05 1.37
N VAL A 17 3.28 5.90 2.35
CA VAL A 17 2.93 5.45 3.71
C VAL A 17 1.96 6.40 4.37
N GLU A 18 2.23 7.71 4.35
CA GLU A 18 1.37 8.70 4.98
C GLU A 18 -0.04 8.68 4.38
N ARG A 19 -0.13 8.56 3.05
CA ARG A 19 -1.41 8.43 2.35
C ARG A 19 -2.15 7.16 2.75
N LEU A 20 -1.47 6.01 2.74
CA LEU A 20 -2.08 4.73 3.10
C LEU A 20 -2.45 4.67 4.59
N ALA A 21 -1.61 5.17 5.49
CA ALA A 21 -1.90 5.23 6.92
C ALA A 21 -3.07 6.17 7.22
N GLY A 22 -3.16 7.32 6.54
CA GLY A 22 -4.26 8.27 6.68
C GLY A 22 -5.61 7.72 6.19
N GLN A 23 -5.59 6.89 5.15
CA GLN A 23 -6.78 6.23 4.61
C GLN A 23 -7.16 4.98 5.40
N TYR A 24 -6.22 4.06 5.63
CA TYR A 24 -6.47 2.74 6.21
C TYR A 24 -6.34 2.67 7.74
N GLY A 25 -5.58 3.57 8.36
CA GLY A 25 -5.47 3.66 9.83
C GLY A 25 -6.79 4.06 10.49
N LYS A 26 -7.58 4.92 9.84
CA LYS A 26 -8.94 5.29 10.27
C LYS A 26 -9.94 4.14 10.12
N ILE A 27 -9.66 3.22 9.18
CA ILE A 27 -10.57 2.14 8.79
C ILE A 27 -10.35 0.87 9.63
N LYS A 28 -9.10 0.51 9.97
CA LYS A 28 -8.82 -0.62 10.89
C LYS A 28 -9.43 -0.40 12.28
N PHE A 29 -9.59 0.84 12.73
CA PHE A 29 -10.21 1.16 14.02
C PHE A 29 -11.75 0.99 14.02
N LYS A 30 -12.41 1.07 12.85
CA LYS A 30 -13.86 0.87 12.72
C LYS A 30 -14.27 -0.61 12.91
N ARG A 31 -13.35 -1.56 12.69
CA ARG A 31 -13.60 -3.01 12.85
C ARG A 31 -13.93 -3.47 14.28
N LYS A 32 -13.72 -2.65 15.32
CA LYS A 32 -13.99 -3.09 16.71
C LYS A 32 -15.47 -3.04 17.11
N SER A 33 -16.34 -2.36 16.36
CA SER A 33 -17.69 -2.04 16.81
C SER A 33 -18.81 -2.82 16.11
N ASP A 34 -18.63 -3.23 14.86
CA ASP A 34 -19.78 -3.59 14.02
C ASP A 34 -19.69 -5.04 13.50
N GLY A 35 -20.71 -5.84 13.81
CA GLY A 35 -20.88 -7.25 13.39
C GLY A 35 -21.13 -7.41 11.88
N PRO A 36 -21.51 -8.61 11.40
CA PRO A 36 -21.59 -8.89 9.97
C PRO A 36 -22.82 -8.23 9.33
N GLU A 37 -22.69 -6.99 8.89
CA GLU A 37 -23.74 -6.25 8.21
C GLU A 37 -23.87 -6.71 6.74
N HIS A 38 -24.92 -7.50 6.46
CA HIS A 38 -25.39 -7.79 5.11
C HIS A 38 -26.06 -6.53 4.53
N GLY A 39 -25.28 -5.61 3.96
CA GLY A 39 -25.83 -4.41 3.34
C GLY A 39 -24.79 -3.50 2.70
N GLY A 40 -24.56 -3.65 1.39
CA GLY A 40 -24.44 -2.56 0.41
C GLY A 40 -23.40 -1.44 0.54
N THR A 41 -22.59 -1.36 1.60
CA THR A 41 -21.39 -0.50 1.63
C THR A 41 -20.21 -1.43 1.77
N ALA A 42 -19.46 -1.60 0.68
CA ALA A 42 -18.28 -2.43 0.66
C ALA A 42 -17.45 -2.15 1.92
N GLY A 43 -17.20 -3.19 2.72
CA GLY A 43 -16.22 -3.13 3.80
C GLY A 43 -14.90 -2.59 3.26
N HIS A 44 -13.98 -2.26 4.15
CA HIS A 44 -12.64 -1.83 3.72
C HIS A 44 -12.14 -2.76 2.61
N GLY A 45 -11.80 -2.19 1.46
CA GLY A 45 -11.23 -2.99 0.37
C GLY A 45 -9.97 -3.71 0.86
N ILE A 46 -9.62 -4.82 0.21
CA ILE A 46 -8.30 -5.43 0.40
C ILE A 46 -7.27 -4.51 -0.26
N VAL A 47 -6.17 -4.25 0.43
CA VAL A 47 -5.10 -3.36 -0.03
C VAL A 47 -3.90 -4.16 -0.49
N GLY A 48 -3.61 -4.08 -1.78
CA GLY A 48 -2.35 -4.54 -2.35
C GLY A 48 -1.35 -3.40 -2.45
N VAL A 49 -0.08 -3.68 -2.14
CA VAL A 49 1.00 -2.72 -2.32
C VAL A 49 2.11 -3.35 -3.16
N ASN A 50 2.37 -2.77 -4.33
CA ASN A 50 3.49 -3.19 -5.18
C ASN A 50 4.74 -2.39 -4.80
N ILE A 51 5.85 -3.10 -4.58
CA ILE A 51 7.16 -2.52 -4.23
C ILE A 51 8.10 -2.72 -5.43
N GLY A 52 8.91 -1.72 -5.72
CA GLY A 52 9.91 -1.77 -6.78
C GLY A 52 11.26 -1.21 -6.31
N LYS A 53 12.30 -1.56 -7.06
CA LYS A 53 13.67 -1.05 -6.90
C LYS A 53 13.76 0.40 -7.40
N ASN A 54 14.59 1.22 -6.75
CA ASN A 54 14.92 2.56 -7.22
C ASN A 54 15.84 2.50 -8.45
N THR A 55 15.62 3.37 -9.44
CA THR A 55 16.35 3.35 -10.74
C THR A 55 17.87 3.39 -10.58
N THR A 56 18.36 4.17 -9.63
CA THR A 56 19.80 4.39 -9.41
C THR A 56 20.39 3.46 -8.34
N SER A 57 19.55 2.69 -7.64
CA SER A 57 20.03 1.76 -6.64
C SER A 57 20.72 0.58 -7.34
N GLU A 58 21.80 0.04 -6.78
CA GLU A 58 22.43 -1.19 -7.27
C GLU A 58 21.90 -2.41 -6.51
N ASP A 59 21.72 -2.27 -5.20
CA ASP A 59 21.17 -3.30 -4.32
C ASP A 59 19.63 -3.30 -4.37
N ALA A 60 19.08 -4.18 -5.20
CA ALA A 60 17.64 -4.36 -5.29
C ALA A 60 17.05 -4.95 -3.99
N ALA A 61 17.78 -5.81 -3.29
CA ALA A 61 17.28 -6.46 -2.09
C ALA A 61 17.06 -5.44 -0.97
N ALA A 62 17.97 -4.47 -0.82
CA ALA A 62 17.81 -3.37 0.12
C ALA A 62 16.54 -2.54 -0.12
N ASP A 63 16.25 -2.20 -1.39
CA ASP A 63 15.03 -1.45 -1.73
C ASP A 63 13.76 -2.24 -1.40
N TYR A 64 13.73 -3.54 -1.72
CA TYR A 64 12.59 -4.40 -1.41
C TYR A 64 12.40 -4.57 0.10
N LEU A 65 13.48 -4.79 0.86
CA LEU A 65 13.43 -4.92 2.32
C LEU A 65 12.97 -3.62 2.97
N GLN A 66 13.47 -2.47 2.50
CA GLN A 66 13.05 -1.17 3.00
C GLN A 66 11.56 -0.93 2.76
N GLY A 67 11.08 -1.21 1.54
CA GLY A 67 9.66 -1.13 1.20
C GLY A 67 8.81 -2.09 2.04
N PHE A 68 9.26 -3.34 2.20
CA PHE A 68 8.56 -4.38 2.97
C PHE A 68 8.40 -3.96 4.43
N HIS A 69 9.49 -3.64 5.12
CA HIS A 69 9.43 -3.28 6.54
C HIS A 69 8.56 -2.05 6.81
N THR A 70 8.46 -1.17 5.81
CA THR A 70 7.69 0.07 5.92
C THR A 70 6.21 -0.15 5.61
N LEU A 71 5.86 -0.97 4.62
CA LEU A 71 4.49 -1.09 4.09
C LEU A 71 3.76 -2.37 4.51
N CYS A 72 4.44 -3.39 5.03
CA CYS A 72 3.80 -4.68 5.34
C CYS A 72 2.70 -4.58 6.40
N HIS A 73 2.80 -3.65 7.34
CA HIS A 73 1.81 -3.47 8.41
C HIS A 73 0.48 -2.86 7.91
N ILE A 74 0.51 -2.20 6.75
CA ILE A 74 -0.62 -1.47 6.18
C ILE A 74 -1.23 -2.16 4.95
N ALA A 75 -0.52 -3.10 4.32
CA ALA A 75 -1.02 -3.90 3.20
C ALA A 75 -1.65 -5.22 3.67
N ASP A 76 -2.60 -5.73 2.90
CA ASP A 76 -3.14 -7.09 3.05
C ASP A 76 -2.33 -8.09 2.21
N TYR A 77 -1.70 -7.64 1.12
CA TYR A 77 -0.73 -8.40 0.32
C TYR A 77 0.31 -7.49 -0.32
N LEU A 78 1.48 -8.09 -0.61
CA LEU A 78 2.61 -7.47 -1.30
C LEU A 78 2.90 -8.22 -2.59
#